data_AF-A0A5B9W815-F1
#
_entry.id   AF-A0A5B9W815-F1
#
_cell.length_a   1.000
_cell.length_b   1.000
_cell.length_c   1.000
_cell.angle_alpha   90.00
_cell.angle_beta   90.00
_cell.angle_gamma   90.00
#
_symmetry.space_group_name_H-M   'P 1'
#
loop_
_entity.id
_entity.type
_entity.pdbx_description
1 polymer ?
#
loop_
_entity_poly.entity_id
_entity_poly.type
_entity_poly.pdbx_seq_one_letter_code
_entity_poly.pdbx_strand_id
1 'polypeptide(L)'
;MTDLFKTLIFAAVALVLTGAAFVTTRDRTIRSDVFNDQGQPFYPDFKDPLECTDLEVVDYDAQLAEPIRFRVMLKNNRWVIPSHHDYPADARDRLSKTAAAVMDLIKDTIRSDRPEDYEAMNVIDPLDTKATTLKGRGKRITLRNSAEKVLADFIIGSEIKGSTSKGADSKDQTTQHYVRIPDTKRVYGVRLKAEPSARFADWIETNLLKLDASHVRKVVFDNHKVSLEQGIEQGPIVTIERKDSSSPWTMEGMPADKELDADKLRAMADALADLKIVGVRVKPAGVTRELKRSGDKNFEFPKNVLQGLAAKGFFPTRDGQMLSNQGDVKVYTDEGVVYTLRFGELAFGTGAELTSGESEDKADSAEGKAKEAPKKDQGAAENRYVMVTASYDPALIGKPKPEEDDPKPITPPGTIPAKPFATDPNDPAVVAKAKAKKERAEQAQKDYEKKLADGKKKADELTDRFGPWYYVTPGDSFRSIKVDPVALLQPKKAPGGEGSMPSGFPSGGGLPGGGLPPGLPPIQP
;
A
#
# COMPACT_ATOMS: atom_id res chain seq x y z
N MET A 1 -50.06 -23.25 -69.36
CA MET A 1 -49.67 -22.40 -68.22
C MET A 1 -48.20 -22.05 -68.41
N THR A 2 -47.89 -20.80 -68.77
CA THR A 2 -46.51 -20.36 -69.08
C THR A 2 -45.66 -20.35 -67.80
N ASP A 3 -44.37 -20.65 -67.91
CA ASP A 3 -43.48 -20.74 -66.74
C ASP A 3 -43.42 -19.43 -65.93
N LEU A 4 -43.64 -18.30 -66.60
CA LEU A 4 -43.78 -16.98 -65.95
C LEU A 4 -44.92 -16.95 -64.91
N PHE A 5 -46.03 -17.66 -65.19
CA PHE A 5 -47.20 -17.71 -64.31
C PHE A 5 -46.91 -18.54 -63.06
N LYS A 6 -46.12 -19.61 -63.18
CA LYS A 6 -45.68 -20.42 -62.04
C LYS A 6 -44.72 -19.65 -61.14
N THR A 7 -43.75 -18.92 -61.74
CA THR A 7 -42.80 -18.09 -60.99
C THR A 7 -43.49 -16.98 -60.21
N LEU A 8 -44.52 -16.35 -60.79
CA LEU A 8 -45.33 -15.34 -60.10
C LEU A 8 -46.11 -15.91 -58.91
N ILE A 9 -46.65 -17.12 -59.05
CA ILE A 9 -47.34 -17.81 -57.95
C ILE A 9 -46.36 -18.14 -56.81
N PHE A 10 -45.16 -18.66 -57.12
CA PHE A 10 -44.16 -18.95 -56.09
C PHE A 10 -43.66 -17.67 -55.38
N ALA A 11 -43.48 -16.57 -56.11
CA ALA A 11 -43.10 -15.29 -55.52
C ALA A 11 -44.19 -14.74 -54.57
N ALA A 12 -45.47 -14.87 -54.96
CA ALA A 12 -46.59 -14.47 -54.12
C ALA A 12 -46.68 -15.33 -52.85
N VAL A 13 -46.52 -16.65 -52.98
CA VAL A 13 -46.51 -17.57 -51.83
C VAL A 13 -45.33 -17.27 -50.89
N ALA A 14 -44.14 -17.00 -51.43
CA ALA A 14 -42.97 -16.63 -50.63
C ALA A 14 -43.19 -15.32 -49.86
N LEU A 15 -43.83 -14.32 -50.48
CA LEU A 15 -44.20 -13.06 -49.82
C LEU A 15 -45.22 -13.26 -48.70
N VAL A 16 -46.23 -14.10 -48.94
CA VAL A 16 -47.25 -14.46 -47.93
C VAL A 16 -46.61 -15.21 -46.77
N LEU A 17 -45.74 -16.18 -47.03
CA LEU A 17 -45.03 -16.93 -45.98
C LEU A 17 -44.05 -16.05 -45.20
N THR A 18 -43.36 -15.12 -45.87
CA THR A 18 -42.47 -14.15 -45.20
C THR A 18 -43.28 -13.16 -44.36
N GLY A 19 -44.42 -12.70 -44.86
CA GLY A 19 -45.35 -11.86 -44.11
C GLY A 19 -45.95 -12.60 -42.91
N ALA A 20 -46.37 -13.85 -43.08
CA ALA A 20 -46.86 -14.70 -42.00
C ALA A 20 -45.76 -14.99 -40.98
N ALA A 21 -44.52 -15.25 -41.40
CA ALA A 21 -43.38 -15.40 -40.50
C ALA A 21 -43.10 -14.12 -39.72
N PHE A 22 -43.15 -12.95 -40.37
CA PHE A 22 -42.95 -11.65 -39.71
C PHE A 22 -44.06 -11.32 -38.70
N VAL A 23 -45.31 -11.69 -38.98
CA VAL A 23 -46.44 -11.52 -38.05
C VAL A 23 -46.37 -12.52 -36.89
N THR A 24 -46.13 -13.80 -37.18
CA THR A 24 -46.10 -14.87 -36.16
C THR A 24 -44.85 -14.84 -35.27
N THR A 25 -43.75 -14.26 -35.72
CA THR A 25 -42.55 -14.07 -34.89
C THR A 25 -42.58 -12.77 -34.07
N ARG A 26 -43.40 -11.77 -34.46
CA ARG A 26 -43.58 -10.51 -33.71
C ARG A 26 -44.22 -10.72 -32.34
N ASP A 27 -45.12 -11.69 -32.19
CA ASP A 27 -45.83 -11.95 -30.93
C ASP A 27 -45.10 -12.86 -29.94
N ARG A 28 -43.88 -13.35 -30.26
CA ARG A 28 -43.06 -14.13 -29.30
C ARG A 28 -42.34 -13.28 -28.25
N THR A 29 -42.59 -11.97 -28.20
CA THR A 29 -42.03 -11.07 -27.18
C THR A 29 -43.10 -10.37 -26.33
N ILE A 30 -44.26 -11.00 -26.11
CA ILE A 30 -44.97 -10.73 -24.86
C ILE A 30 -44.20 -11.51 -23.77
N ARG A 31 -43.16 -10.88 -23.19
CA ARG A 31 -42.65 -11.30 -21.88
C ARG A 31 -43.85 -11.19 -20.95
N SER A 32 -44.42 -12.33 -20.56
CA SER A 32 -45.51 -12.34 -19.60
C SER A 32 -45.03 -11.62 -18.33
N ASP A 33 -45.76 -10.59 -17.91
CA ASP A 33 -45.50 -9.84 -16.67
C ASP A 33 -45.38 -10.76 -15.43
N VAL A 34 -45.86 -12.00 -15.54
CA VAL A 34 -45.77 -13.08 -14.55
C VAL A 34 -44.33 -13.52 -14.25
N PHE A 35 -43.36 -13.29 -15.15
CA PHE A 35 -41.94 -13.63 -14.93
C PHE A 35 -41.02 -12.40 -14.82
N ASN A 36 -41.59 -11.22 -14.61
CA ASN A 36 -40.82 -9.98 -14.46
C ASN A 36 -40.45 -9.75 -12.98
N ASP A 37 -39.23 -10.14 -12.62
CA ASP A 37 -38.66 -9.92 -11.28
C ASP A 37 -37.78 -8.66 -11.21
N GLN A 38 -37.88 -7.79 -12.21
CA GLN A 38 -37.17 -6.51 -12.25
C GLN A 38 -37.54 -5.63 -11.04
N GLY A 39 -36.56 -4.95 -10.47
CA GLY A 39 -36.72 -4.11 -9.27
C GLY A 39 -36.73 -4.87 -7.95
N GLN A 40 -36.79 -6.21 -7.97
CA GLN A 40 -36.63 -7.01 -6.75
C GLN A 40 -35.15 -7.11 -6.35
N PRO A 41 -34.85 -7.27 -5.04
CA PRO A 41 -33.50 -7.58 -4.59
C PRO A 41 -33.09 -8.98 -5.09
N PHE A 42 -31.78 -9.19 -5.26
CA PHE A 42 -31.25 -10.49 -5.63
C PHE A 42 -31.38 -11.52 -4.50
N TYR A 43 -31.11 -11.09 -3.26
CA TYR A 43 -31.13 -11.92 -2.06
C TYR A 43 -32.04 -11.29 -1.00
N PRO A 44 -33.36 -11.52 -1.05
CA PRO A 44 -34.31 -10.90 -0.12
C PRO A 44 -34.03 -11.21 1.35
N ASP A 45 -33.46 -12.37 1.67
CA ASP A 45 -33.18 -12.80 3.05
C ASP A 45 -31.92 -12.17 3.65
N PHE A 46 -31.06 -11.56 2.82
CA PHE A 46 -29.87 -10.86 3.29
C PHE A 46 -30.27 -9.44 3.69
N LYS A 47 -30.43 -9.20 5.00
CA LYS A 47 -30.93 -7.93 5.55
C LYS A 47 -29.93 -7.18 6.43
N ASP A 48 -28.93 -7.85 6.95
CA ASP A 48 -27.89 -7.26 7.80
C ASP A 48 -26.49 -7.56 7.23
N PRO A 49 -25.77 -6.54 6.71
CA PRO A 49 -24.43 -6.73 6.18
C PRO A 49 -23.38 -7.13 7.24
N LEU A 50 -23.68 -6.95 8.54
CA LEU A 50 -22.80 -7.34 9.64
C LEU A 50 -22.84 -8.84 9.93
N GLU A 51 -23.83 -9.58 9.41
CA GLU A 51 -23.84 -11.04 9.46
C GLU A 51 -22.74 -11.66 8.57
N CYS A 52 -22.20 -10.89 7.62
CA CYS A 52 -21.15 -11.33 6.72
C CYS A 52 -19.81 -11.45 7.45
N THR A 53 -19.32 -12.68 7.58
CA THR A 53 -18.02 -12.98 8.18
C THR A 53 -17.02 -13.57 7.20
N ASP A 54 -17.42 -13.72 5.94
CA ASP A 54 -16.64 -14.35 4.88
C ASP A 54 -16.97 -13.71 3.52
N LEU A 55 -15.94 -13.25 2.82
CA LEU A 55 -16.03 -12.83 1.42
C LEU A 55 -15.01 -13.63 0.63
N GLU A 56 -15.48 -14.28 -0.43
CA GLU A 56 -14.65 -14.90 -1.44
C GLU A 56 -14.89 -14.19 -2.77
N VAL A 57 -13.79 -13.80 -3.42
CA VAL A 57 -13.76 -13.27 -4.77
C VAL A 57 -12.94 -14.24 -5.61
N VAL A 58 -13.55 -14.77 -6.66
CA VAL A 58 -12.89 -15.64 -7.64
C VAL A 58 -12.82 -14.90 -8.95
N ASP A 59 -11.60 -14.61 -9.38
CA ASP A 59 -11.30 -14.10 -10.70
C ASP A 59 -10.83 -15.24 -11.62
N TYR A 60 -10.67 -14.96 -12.91
CA TYR A 60 -10.16 -15.96 -13.86
C TYR A 60 -8.94 -15.43 -14.61
N ASP A 61 -7.83 -16.16 -14.53
CA ASP A 61 -6.64 -15.87 -15.33
C ASP A 61 -6.75 -16.57 -16.69
N ALA A 62 -7.01 -15.79 -17.73
CA ALA A 62 -7.11 -16.33 -19.09
C ALA A 62 -5.76 -16.81 -19.67
N GLN A 63 -4.62 -16.36 -19.12
CA GLN A 63 -3.29 -16.80 -19.55
C GLN A 63 -2.94 -18.16 -18.93
N LEU A 64 -3.26 -18.34 -17.65
CA LEU A 64 -2.99 -19.58 -16.92
C LEU A 64 -4.13 -20.60 -17.02
N ALA A 65 -5.31 -20.19 -17.51
CA ALA A 65 -6.53 -20.99 -17.54
C ALA A 65 -6.97 -21.49 -16.15
N GLU A 66 -6.72 -20.69 -15.11
CA GLU A 66 -6.98 -21.05 -13.71
C GLU A 66 -7.80 -19.97 -12.99
N PRO A 67 -8.71 -20.36 -12.07
CA PRO A 67 -9.40 -19.41 -11.21
C PRO A 67 -8.48 -18.87 -10.10
N ILE A 68 -8.39 -17.55 -9.97
CA ILE A 68 -7.66 -16.88 -8.89
C ILE A 68 -8.62 -16.65 -7.73
N ARG A 69 -8.41 -17.33 -6.62
CA ARG A 69 -9.24 -17.21 -5.42
C ARG A 69 -8.63 -16.25 -4.41
N PHE A 70 -9.41 -15.27 -3.99
CA PHE A 70 -9.07 -14.37 -2.91
C PHE A 70 -10.18 -14.41 -1.86
N ARG A 71 -9.83 -14.68 -0.60
CA ARG A 71 -10.80 -14.83 0.49
C ARG A 71 -10.38 -14.02 1.70
N VAL A 72 -11.34 -13.36 2.33
CA VAL A 72 -11.20 -12.66 3.61
C VAL A 72 -12.24 -13.22 4.56
N MET A 73 -11.81 -13.67 5.73
CA MET A 73 -12.73 -14.26 6.70
C MET A 73 -12.40 -13.87 8.14
N LEU A 74 -13.42 -13.89 9.00
CA LEU A 74 -13.28 -13.70 10.44
C LEU A 74 -12.94 -15.05 11.10
N LYS A 75 -11.72 -15.17 11.62
CA LYS A 75 -11.22 -16.37 12.32
C LYS A 75 -10.67 -15.96 13.68
N ASN A 76 -11.10 -16.62 14.76
CA ASN A 76 -10.65 -16.31 16.12
C ASN A 76 -10.78 -14.82 16.48
N ASN A 77 -11.89 -14.20 16.11
CA ASN A 77 -12.16 -12.77 16.33
C ASN A 77 -11.16 -11.81 15.63
N ARG A 78 -10.46 -12.28 14.59
CA ARG A 78 -9.53 -11.52 13.76
C ARG A 78 -9.84 -11.74 12.28
N TRP A 79 -9.80 -10.68 11.49
CA TRP A 79 -9.90 -10.78 10.04
C TRP A 79 -8.59 -11.30 9.46
N VAL A 80 -8.66 -12.33 8.63
CA VAL A 80 -7.49 -12.99 8.04
C VAL A 80 -7.70 -13.23 6.55
N ILE A 81 -6.59 -13.38 5.83
CA ILE A 81 -6.54 -13.74 4.42
C ILE A 81 -5.96 -15.17 4.32
N PRO A 82 -6.80 -16.22 4.20
CA PRO A 82 -6.32 -17.61 4.21
C PRO A 82 -5.33 -17.92 3.09
N SER A 83 -5.50 -17.33 1.91
CA SER A 83 -4.56 -17.49 0.78
C SER A 83 -3.18 -16.87 1.03
N HIS A 84 -3.01 -16.13 2.13
CA HIS A 84 -1.77 -15.49 2.55
C HIS A 84 -1.38 -15.94 3.96
N HIS A 85 -1.51 -17.23 4.24
CA HIS A 85 -1.10 -17.84 5.51
C HIS A 85 -1.83 -17.27 6.74
N ASP A 86 -3.11 -16.92 6.59
CA ASP A 86 -3.91 -16.22 7.59
C ASP A 86 -3.34 -14.82 7.97
N TYR A 87 -2.70 -14.11 7.02
CA TYR A 87 -2.22 -12.75 7.26
C TYR A 87 -3.36 -11.83 7.76
N PRO A 88 -3.14 -11.03 8.82
CA PRO A 88 -4.17 -10.14 9.34
C PRO A 88 -4.65 -9.13 8.29
N ALA A 89 -5.95 -9.08 8.07
CA ALA A 89 -6.58 -8.13 7.17
C ALA A 89 -7.07 -6.90 7.94
N ASP A 90 -6.91 -5.70 7.39
CA ASP A 90 -7.52 -4.46 7.90
C ASP A 90 -8.85 -4.21 7.17
N ALA A 91 -9.72 -5.21 7.27
CA ALA A 91 -10.81 -5.41 6.31
C ALA A 91 -12.20 -5.15 6.89
N ARG A 92 -12.34 -4.84 8.18
CA ARG A 92 -13.65 -4.76 8.83
C ARG A 92 -14.58 -3.78 8.11
N ASP A 93 -14.11 -2.55 7.93
CA ASP A 93 -14.91 -1.49 7.31
C ASP A 93 -15.12 -1.75 5.82
N ARG A 94 -14.08 -2.27 5.14
CA ARG A 94 -14.15 -2.57 3.70
C ARG A 94 -15.13 -3.68 3.42
N LEU A 95 -15.06 -4.79 4.16
CA LEU A 95 -15.97 -5.91 4.04
C LEU A 95 -17.40 -5.47 4.33
N SER A 96 -17.64 -4.74 5.43
CA SER A 96 -18.98 -4.26 5.77
C SER A 96 -19.57 -3.38 4.66
N LYS A 97 -18.76 -2.46 4.09
CA LYS A 97 -19.17 -1.64 2.94
C LYS A 97 -19.45 -2.48 1.70
N THR A 98 -18.61 -3.47 1.40
CA THR A 98 -18.81 -4.40 0.28
C THR A 98 -20.08 -5.22 0.48
N ALA A 99 -20.29 -5.78 1.66
CA ALA A 99 -21.47 -6.56 2.02
C ALA A 99 -22.75 -5.72 1.88
N ALA A 100 -22.75 -4.48 2.39
CA ALA A 100 -23.86 -3.56 2.23
C ALA A 100 -24.13 -3.21 0.75
N ALA A 101 -23.08 -2.93 -0.02
CA ALA A 101 -23.21 -2.62 -1.45
C ALA A 101 -23.79 -3.80 -2.25
N VAL A 102 -23.41 -5.04 -1.90
CA VAL A 102 -23.89 -6.28 -2.52
C VAL A 102 -25.31 -6.63 -2.08
N MET A 103 -25.66 -6.36 -0.81
CA MET A 103 -26.99 -6.54 -0.25
C MET A 103 -28.03 -5.64 -0.94
N ASP A 104 -27.66 -4.38 -1.21
CA ASP A 104 -28.51 -3.38 -1.85
C ASP A 104 -28.72 -3.61 -3.36
N LEU A 105 -28.10 -4.63 -3.96
CA LEU A 105 -28.23 -4.88 -5.38
C LEU A 105 -29.65 -5.30 -5.74
N ILE A 106 -30.18 -4.63 -6.76
CA ILE A 106 -31.49 -4.90 -7.34
C ILE A 106 -31.35 -5.33 -8.79
N LYS A 107 -32.32 -6.13 -9.24
CA LYS A 107 -32.42 -6.59 -10.63
C LYS A 107 -32.87 -5.41 -11.52
N ASP A 108 -31.96 -4.52 -11.93
CA ASP A 108 -32.34 -3.27 -12.63
C ASP A 108 -32.97 -3.53 -14.00
N THR A 109 -32.36 -4.36 -14.84
CA THR A 109 -32.84 -4.63 -16.22
C THR A 109 -32.60 -6.07 -16.62
N ILE A 110 -33.57 -6.75 -17.23
CA ILE A 110 -33.38 -8.11 -17.75
C ILE A 110 -32.69 -8.04 -19.12
N ARG A 111 -31.51 -8.67 -19.23
CA ARG A 111 -30.67 -8.63 -20.45
C ARG A 111 -30.83 -9.88 -21.31
N SER A 112 -30.64 -11.07 -20.75
CA SER A 112 -30.84 -12.32 -21.48
C SER A 112 -31.19 -13.48 -20.55
N ASP A 113 -31.85 -14.50 -21.10
CA ASP A 113 -32.11 -15.81 -20.47
C ASP A 113 -31.42 -16.96 -21.24
N ARG A 114 -30.55 -16.64 -22.22
CA ARG A 114 -29.91 -17.61 -23.11
C ARG A 114 -28.46 -17.85 -22.70
N PRO A 115 -28.07 -19.11 -22.41
CA PRO A 115 -26.67 -19.44 -22.09
C PRO A 115 -25.66 -19.10 -23.19
N GLU A 116 -26.10 -19.10 -24.45
CA GLU A 116 -25.27 -18.73 -25.61
C GLU A 116 -24.74 -17.29 -25.53
N ASP A 117 -25.44 -16.40 -24.82
CA ASP A 117 -25.05 -15.00 -24.69
C ASP A 117 -24.01 -14.77 -23.55
N TYR A 118 -23.76 -15.79 -22.71
CA TYR A 118 -22.93 -15.62 -21.50
C TYR A 118 -21.49 -15.21 -21.82
N GLU A 119 -20.91 -15.79 -22.87
CA GLU A 119 -19.53 -15.49 -23.26
C GLU A 119 -19.38 -14.01 -23.64
N ALA A 120 -20.33 -13.47 -24.41
CA ALA A 120 -20.32 -12.08 -24.85
C ALA A 120 -20.56 -11.08 -23.70
N MET A 121 -21.32 -11.49 -22.68
CA MET A 121 -21.59 -10.69 -21.47
C MET A 121 -20.54 -10.89 -20.37
N ASN A 122 -19.58 -11.80 -20.58
CA ASN A 122 -18.56 -12.18 -19.61
C ASN A 122 -19.12 -12.71 -18.28
N VAL A 123 -20.21 -13.50 -18.30
CA VAL A 123 -20.91 -14.01 -17.10
C VAL A 123 -20.86 -15.54 -16.96
N ILE A 124 -19.93 -16.20 -17.65
CA ILE A 124 -19.61 -17.60 -17.40
C ILE A 124 -18.97 -17.69 -16.00
N ASP A 125 -19.36 -18.69 -15.23
CA ASP A 125 -18.79 -18.88 -13.88
C ASP A 125 -17.29 -19.19 -14.00
N PRO A 126 -16.40 -18.43 -13.32
CA PRO A 126 -14.97 -18.70 -13.36
C PRO A 126 -14.60 -20.10 -12.83
N LEU A 127 -15.45 -20.69 -11.99
CA LEU A 127 -15.29 -22.05 -11.44
C LEU A 127 -15.90 -23.15 -12.30
N ASP A 128 -16.58 -22.83 -13.41
CA ASP A 128 -17.21 -23.85 -14.26
C ASP A 128 -16.17 -24.64 -15.04
N THR A 129 -16.01 -25.91 -14.69
CA THR A 129 -15.11 -26.84 -15.39
C THR A 129 -15.71 -27.45 -16.65
N LYS A 130 -17.01 -27.23 -16.92
CA LYS A 130 -17.73 -27.75 -18.10
C LYS A 130 -17.64 -26.80 -19.29
N ALA A 131 -17.51 -25.50 -19.04
CA ALA A 131 -17.31 -24.51 -20.09
C ALA A 131 -15.93 -24.70 -20.75
N THR A 132 -15.93 -25.05 -22.03
CA THR A 132 -14.70 -25.27 -22.82
C THR A 132 -14.01 -23.97 -23.23
N THR A 133 -14.72 -22.84 -23.15
CA THR A 133 -14.16 -21.52 -23.45
C THR A 133 -13.37 -20.97 -22.27
N LEU A 134 -12.20 -20.41 -22.57
CA LEU A 134 -11.38 -19.65 -21.63
C LEU A 134 -11.78 -18.16 -21.60
N LYS A 135 -12.62 -17.73 -22.54
CA LYS A 135 -13.12 -16.35 -22.68
C LYS A 135 -14.51 -16.25 -22.07
N GLY A 136 -14.94 -15.03 -21.74
CA GLY A 136 -16.29 -14.79 -21.26
C GLY A 136 -16.55 -15.23 -19.81
N ARG A 137 -15.49 -15.57 -19.06
CA ARG A 137 -15.56 -15.88 -17.63
C ARG A 137 -15.57 -14.59 -16.80
N GLY A 138 -16.61 -14.48 -15.99
CA GLY A 138 -16.83 -13.36 -15.09
C GLY A 138 -16.08 -13.51 -13.77
N LYS A 139 -16.27 -12.52 -12.90
CA LYS A 139 -15.78 -12.52 -11.52
C LYS A 139 -16.89 -13.02 -10.60
N ARG A 140 -16.62 -14.07 -9.82
CA ARG A 140 -17.59 -14.59 -8.85
C ARG A 140 -17.34 -13.98 -7.48
N ILE A 141 -18.38 -13.51 -6.81
CA ILE A 141 -18.34 -12.96 -5.46
C ILE A 141 -19.33 -13.71 -4.60
N THR A 142 -18.84 -14.28 -3.51
CA THR A 142 -19.65 -15.05 -2.56
C THR A 142 -19.47 -14.47 -1.16
N LEU A 143 -20.58 -14.14 -0.50
CA LEU A 143 -20.64 -13.71 0.89
C LEU A 143 -21.23 -14.82 1.75
N ARG A 144 -20.61 -15.12 2.90
CA ARG A 144 -21.12 -16.12 3.85
C ARG A 144 -21.13 -15.56 5.27
N ASN A 145 -22.02 -16.13 6.09
CA ASN A 145 -22.06 -15.86 7.52
C ASN A 145 -21.14 -16.81 8.31
N SER A 146 -21.17 -16.69 9.63
CA SER A 146 -20.34 -17.49 10.54
C SER A 146 -20.66 -18.98 10.55
N ALA A 147 -21.84 -19.37 10.06
CA ALA A 147 -22.26 -20.76 9.88
C ALA A 147 -21.96 -21.28 8.46
N GLU A 148 -21.15 -20.57 7.68
CA GLU A 148 -20.83 -20.84 6.27
C GLU A 148 -22.04 -20.81 5.33
N LYS A 149 -23.20 -20.31 5.80
CA LYS A 149 -24.38 -20.12 4.95
C LYS A 149 -24.11 -18.99 3.96
N VAL A 150 -24.33 -19.26 2.68
CA VAL A 150 -24.27 -18.25 1.62
C VAL A 150 -25.37 -17.21 1.83
N LEU A 151 -24.95 -15.97 2.01
CA LEU A 151 -25.84 -14.80 2.12
C LEU A 151 -26.11 -14.21 0.73
N ALA A 152 -25.09 -14.18 -0.12
CA ALA A 152 -25.19 -13.72 -1.49
C ALA A 152 -24.10 -14.34 -2.38
N ASP A 153 -24.42 -14.57 -3.65
CA ASP A 153 -23.51 -15.13 -4.64
C ASP A 153 -23.78 -14.57 -6.04
N PHE A 154 -22.77 -14.01 -6.69
CA PHE A 154 -22.91 -13.28 -7.93
C PHE A 154 -21.80 -13.60 -8.89
N ILE A 155 -22.11 -13.65 -10.18
CA ILE A 155 -21.14 -13.63 -11.27
C ILE A 155 -21.28 -12.29 -11.97
N ILE A 156 -20.25 -11.46 -11.85
CA ILE A 156 -20.17 -10.12 -12.43
C ILE A 156 -19.37 -10.20 -13.73
N GLY A 157 -19.99 -9.75 -14.81
CA GLY A 157 -19.40 -9.68 -16.13
C GLY A 157 -19.00 -8.27 -16.54
N SER A 158 -18.97 -8.06 -17.85
CA SER A 158 -18.46 -6.82 -18.43
C SER A 158 -19.40 -5.64 -18.19
N GLU A 159 -18.81 -4.44 -18.23
CA GLU A 159 -19.55 -3.18 -18.22
C GLU A 159 -20.45 -3.05 -19.46
N ILE A 160 -21.68 -2.60 -19.25
CA ILE A 160 -22.67 -2.36 -20.29
C ILE A 160 -22.40 -0.98 -20.90
N LYS A 161 -21.78 -0.98 -22.09
CA LYS A 161 -21.47 0.26 -22.83
C LYS A 161 -22.73 1.12 -23.05
N GLY A 162 -22.61 2.42 -22.79
CA GLY A 162 -23.70 3.39 -22.97
C GLY A 162 -24.77 3.37 -21.88
N SER A 163 -24.57 2.63 -20.77
CA SER A 163 -25.51 2.58 -19.64
C SER A 163 -25.23 3.64 -18.55
N THR A 164 -24.32 4.59 -18.81
CA THR A 164 -24.03 5.70 -17.92
C THR A 164 -25.27 6.54 -17.66
N SER A 165 -25.57 6.83 -16.40
CA SER A 165 -26.62 7.76 -15.99
C SER A 165 -26.35 9.16 -16.54
N LYS A 166 -27.04 9.56 -17.61
CA LYS A 166 -27.00 10.95 -18.10
C LYS A 166 -27.70 11.86 -17.10
N GLY A 167 -26.96 12.77 -16.46
CA GLY A 167 -27.49 13.83 -15.60
C GLY A 167 -27.04 13.81 -14.13
N ALA A 168 -26.22 12.84 -13.72
CA ALA A 168 -25.58 12.85 -12.39
C ALA A 168 -24.23 13.59 -12.46
N ASP A 169 -23.86 14.32 -11.40
CA ASP A 169 -22.51 14.89 -11.24
C ASP A 169 -21.46 13.81 -11.55
N SER A 170 -20.30 14.20 -12.11
CA SER A 170 -19.23 13.28 -12.55
C SER A 170 -18.76 12.25 -11.50
N LYS A 171 -19.12 12.44 -10.22
CA LYS A 171 -18.80 11.53 -9.11
C LYS A 171 -19.83 10.40 -8.89
N ASP A 172 -21.03 10.49 -9.47
CA ASP A 172 -22.13 9.52 -9.30
C ASP A 172 -22.47 8.76 -10.60
N GLN A 173 -21.56 8.76 -11.57
CA GLN A 173 -21.70 7.96 -12.78
C GLN A 173 -21.50 6.48 -12.46
N THR A 174 -22.59 5.79 -12.13
CA THR A 174 -22.59 4.33 -12.00
C THR A 174 -22.90 3.70 -13.35
N THR A 175 -21.93 3.02 -13.96
CA THR A 175 -22.24 2.18 -15.13
C THR A 175 -22.90 0.88 -14.69
N GLN A 176 -23.76 0.31 -15.55
CA GLN A 176 -24.31 -1.01 -15.32
C GLN A 176 -23.31 -2.09 -15.73
N HIS A 177 -23.29 -3.19 -14.99
CA HIS A 177 -22.56 -4.41 -15.32
C HIS A 177 -23.55 -5.55 -15.57
N TYR A 178 -23.15 -6.52 -16.38
CA TYR A 178 -23.88 -7.79 -16.47
C TYR A 178 -23.70 -8.58 -15.17
N VAL A 179 -24.79 -9.02 -14.55
CA VAL A 179 -24.78 -9.79 -13.30
C VAL A 179 -25.69 -10.99 -13.43
N ARG A 180 -25.19 -12.15 -13.01
CA ARG A 180 -25.91 -13.43 -13.01
C ARG A 180 -25.81 -14.11 -11.65
N ILE A 181 -26.89 -14.74 -11.18
CA ILE A 181 -26.83 -15.65 -10.03
C ILE A 181 -26.31 -17.01 -10.54
N PRO A 182 -25.35 -17.66 -9.86
CA PRO A 182 -24.92 -19.02 -10.20
C PRO A 182 -26.11 -19.98 -10.38
N ASP A 183 -25.97 -20.95 -11.29
CA ASP A 183 -27.01 -21.95 -11.65
C ASP A 183 -28.34 -21.41 -12.22
N THR A 184 -28.55 -20.09 -12.24
CA THR A 184 -29.69 -19.47 -12.92
C THR A 184 -29.37 -19.10 -14.37
N LYS A 185 -30.41 -19.09 -15.21
CA LYS A 185 -30.26 -18.76 -16.64
C LYS A 185 -30.25 -17.26 -16.95
N ARG A 186 -30.77 -16.46 -16.02
CA ARG A 186 -31.10 -15.05 -16.26
C ARG A 186 -29.91 -14.14 -15.95
N VAL A 187 -29.66 -13.22 -16.86
CA VAL A 187 -28.64 -12.17 -16.75
C VAL A 187 -29.31 -10.82 -16.68
N TYR A 188 -28.89 -10.03 -15.70
CA TYR A 188 -29.39 -8.68 -15.46
C TYR A 188 -28.31 -7.66 -15.76
N GLY A 189 -28.71 -6.46 -16.15
CA GLY A 189 -27.86 -5.27 -16.02
C GLY A 189 -28.11 -4.69 -14.64
N VAL A 190 -27.07 -4.39 -13.89
CA VAL A 190 -27.14 -3.89 -12.50
C VAL A 190 -26.12 -2.77 -12.31
N ARG A 191 -26.52 -1.66 -11.69
CA ARG A 191 -25.58 -0.63 -11.26
C ARG A 191 -24.78 -1.09 -10.05
N LEU A 192 -23.46 -1.19 -10.19
CA LEU A 192 -22.57 -1.48 -9.08
C LEU A 192 -22.05 -0.16 -8.50
N LYS A 193 -22.16 0.01 -7.18
CA LYS A 193 -21.57 1.18 -6.48
C LYS A 193 -20.05 1.04 -6.33
N ALA A 194 -19.57 -0.19 -6.16
CA ALA A 194 -18.15 -0.52 -6.11
C ALA A 194 -17.96 -2.02 -6.42
N GLU A 195 -16.94 -2.35 -7.19
CA GLU A 195 -16.56 -3.75 -7.42
C GLU A 195 -15.73 -4.29 -6.24
N PRO A 196 -16.04 -5.48 -5.71
CA PRO A 196 -15.19 -6.15 -4.73
C PRO A 196 -13.81 -6.47 -5.31
N SER A 197 -12.76 -6.03 -4.61
CA SER A 197 -11.38 -6.23 -5.06
C SER A 197 -10.86 -7.62 -4.68
N ALA A 198 -10.13 -8.26 -5.59
CA ALA A 198 -9.37 -9.49 -5.33
C ALA A 198 -7.88 -9.20 -5.05
N ARG A 199 -7.46 -7.93 -4.98
CA ARG A 199 -6.05 -7.56 -4.83
C ARG A 199 -5.63 -7.61 -3.36
N PHE A 200 -4.55 -8.29 -3.03
CA PHE A 200 -4.06 -8.37 -1.64
C PHE A 200 -3.92 -6.99 -0.97
N ALA A 201 -3.25 -6.03 -1.62
CA ALA A 201 -3.00 -4.68 -1.12
C ALA A 201 -4.26 -3.90 -0.73
N ASP A 202 -5.41 -4.27 -1.25
CA ASP A 202 -6.69 -3.62 -0.97
C ASP A 202 -7.27 -4.01 0.40
N TRP A 203 -6.80 -5.11 0.98
CA TRP A 203 -7.37 -5.70 2.20
C TRP A 203 -6.44 -5.61 3.41
N ILE A 204 -5.30 -4.94 3.26
CA ILE A 204 -4.26 -4.84 4.28
C ILE A 204 -3.80 -3.40 4.45
N GLU A 205 -3.18 -3.13 5.60
CA GLU A 205 -2.35 -1.96 5.79
C GLU A 205 -1.09 -2.09 4.93
N THR A 206 -1.03 -1.32 3.83
CA THR A 206 0.09 -1.36 2.89
C THR A 206 1.32 -0.61 3.37
N ASN A 207 1.15 0.35 4.30
CA ASN A 207 2.27 0.99 4.98
C ASN A 207 2.83 0.04 6.05
N LEU A 208 3.99 -0.54 5.74
CA LEU A 208 4.62 -1.55 6.59
C LEU A 208 4.87 -1.01 8.00
N LEU A 209 5.50 0.15 8.10
CA LEU A 209 6.01 0.63 9.38
C LEU A 209 4.94 1.32 10.21
N LYS A 210 3.90 1.89 9.58
CA LYS A 210 2.97 2.83 10.24
C LYS A 210 3.73 3.93 10.99
N LEU A 211 4.81 4.37 10.37
CA LEU A 211 5.72 5.39 10.87
C LEU A 211 5.28 6.75 10.32
N ASP A 212 5.17 7.74 11.19
CA ASP A 212 5.07 9.13 10.78
C ASP A 212 6.49 9.70 10.59
N ALA A 213 6.75 10.31 9.44
CA ALA A 213 8.04 10.92 9.14
C ALA A 213 8.45 12.00 10.16
N SER A 214 7.49 12.65 10.82
CA SER A 214 7.74 13.67 11.85
C SER A 214 8.29 13.09 13.16
N HIS A 215 8.09 11.80 13.44
CA HIS A 215 8.63 11.12 14.63
C HIS A 215 10.08 10.68 14.46
N VAL A 216 10.60 10.61 13.22
CA VAL A 216 11.99 10.16 12.97
C VAL A 216 13.00 11.16 13.55
N ARG A 217 13.97 10.68 14.32
CA ARG A 217 15.04 11.49 14.93
C ARG A 217 16.44 11.10 14.46
N LYS A 218 16.67 9.81 14.24
CA LYS A 218 17.96 9.28 13.80
C LYS A 218 17.75 8.14 12.81
N VAL A 219 18.59 8.09 11.79
CA VAL A 219 18.66 6.97 10.85
C VAL A 219 20.11 6.52 10.75
N VAL A 220 20.34 5.21 10.90
CA VAL A 220 21.65 4.59 10.77
C VAL A 220 21.61 3.63 9.59
N PHE A 221 22.45 3.88 8.60
CA PHE A 221 22.68 3.01 7.46
C PHE A 221 23.90 2.13 7.72
N ASP A 222 23.68 0.83 7.81
CA ASP A 222 24.73 -0.16 7.91
C ASP A 222 24.87 -0.85 6.55
N ASN A 223 25.84 -0.38 5.75
CA ASN A 223 26.01 -0.79 4.36
C ASN A 223 26.87 -2.05 4.18
N HIS A 224 26.92 -2.94 5.18
CA HIS A 224 27.57 -4.23 5.03
C HIS A 224 26.94 -5.05 3.91
N LYS A 225 27.69 -6.03 3.41
CA LYS A 225 27.19 -7.06 2.50
C LYS A 225 27.51 -8.42 3.08
N VAL A 226 26.59 -9.36 2.93
CA VAL A 226 26.82 -10.75 3.34
C VAL A 226 26.59 -11.64 2.14
N SER A 227 27.54 -12.52 1.86
CA SER A 227 27.37 -13.62 0.91
C SER A 227 27.87 -14.93 1.51
N LEU A 228 27.30 -16.05 1.06
CA LEU A 228 27.74 -17.37 1.50
C LEU A 228 29.18 -17.68 1.05
N GLU A 229 29.62 -17.09 -0.06
CA GLU A 229 30.95 -17.31 -0.65
C GLU A 229 32.05 -16.46 -0.01
N GLN A 230 31.77 -15.18 0.23
CA GLN A 230 32.78 -14.19 0.69
C GLN A 230 32.66 -13.89 2.19
N GLY A 231 31.58 -14.32 2.85
CA GLY A 231 31.31 -14.01 4.24
C GLY A 231 30.75 -12.60 4.42
N ILE A 232 31.10 -11.93 5.52
CA ILE A 232 30.64 -10.58 5.84
C ILE A 232 31.66 -9.57 5.34
N GLU A 233 31.27 -8.76 4.36
CA GLU A 233 32.00 -7.58 3.91
C GLU A 233 31.51 -6.36 4.69
N GLN A 234 32.38 -5.78 5.50
CA GLN A 234 32.08 -4.56 6.24
C GLN A 234 31.89 -3.39 5.27
N GLY A 235 30.84 -2.60 5.48
CA GLY A 235 30.56 -1.39 4.72
C GLY A 235 30.58 -0.14 5.61
N PRO A 236 30.55 1.07 5.02
CA PRO A 236 30.48 2.30 5.81
C PRO A 236 29.17 2.37 6.58
N ILE A 237 29.28 2.65 7.89
CA ILE A 237 28.13 2.97 8.73
C ILE A 237 27.94 4.49 8.71
N VAL A 238 26.74 4.93 8.36
CA VAL A 238 26.41 6.35 8.27
C VAL A 238 25.25 6.68 9.16
N THR A 239 25.44 7.67 10.02
CA THR A 239 24.45 8.13 10.98
C THR A 239 24.02 9.55 10.64
N ILE A 240 22.71 9.74 10.46
CA ILE A 240 22.07 11.04 10.30
C ILE A 240 21.07 11.27 11.41
N GLU A 241 21.05 12.47 11.97
CA GLU A 241 20.27 12.81 13.16
C GLU A 241 19.65 14.19 13.04
N ARG A 242 18.53 14.42 13.73
CA ARG A 242 17.95 15.74 13.94
C ARG A 242 17.33 15.80 15.33
N LYS A 243 17.34 16.98 15.93
CA LYS A 243 16.83 17.20 17.29
C LYS A 243 15.31 17.05 17.38
N ASP A 244 14.59 17.57 16.39
CA ASP A 244 13.13 17.53 16.28
C ASP A 244 12.71 17.56 14.80
N SER A 245 11.41 17.49 14.53
CA SER A 245 10.86 17.46 13.17
C SER A 245 11.13 18.73 12.34
N SER A 246 11.45 19.85 12.99
CA SER A 246 11.73 21.15 12.35
C SER A 246 13.21 21.47 12.24
N SER A 247 14.05 20.77 13.01
CA SER A 247 15.49 20.95 13.02
C SER A 247 16.13 20.37 11.75
N PRO A 248 17.19 21.02 11.21
CA PRO A 248 17.95 20.46 10.12
C PRO A 248 18.61 19.14 10.54
N TRP A 249 18.80 18.25 9.57
CA TRP A 249 19.57 17.03 9.76
C TRP A 249 21.07 17.33 9.88
N THR A 250 21.77 16.48 10.62
CA THR A 250 23.21 16.50 10.83
C THR A 250 23.78 15.11 10.58
N MET A 251 25.03 15.02 10.11
CA MET A 251 25.75 13.78 9.85
C MET A 251 27.14 13.85 10.49
N GLU A 252 27.55 12.78 11.18
CA GLU A 252 28.92 12.66 11.68
C GLU A 252 29.91 12.43 10.52
N GLY A 253 31.11 13.03 10.60
CA GLY A 253 32.15 12.85 9.58
C GLY A 253 31.88 13.56 8.24
N MET A 254 31.07 14.62 8.25
CA MET A 254 30.73 15.40 7.04
C MET A 254 31.96 16.06 6.40
N PRO A 255 32.17 15.93 5.07
CA PRO A 255 33.22 16.66 4.35
C PRO A 255 33.03 18.18 4.44
N ALA A 256 34.12 18.94 4.60
CA ALA A 256 34.07 20.38 4.85
C ALA A 256 33.48 21.21 3.68
N ASP A 257 33.54 20.69 2.46
CA ASP A 257 33.06 21.30 1.22
C ASP A 257 31.61 20.92 0.86
N LYS A 258 30.99 20.02 1.64
CA LYS A 258 29.64 19.52 1.38
C LYS A 258 28.69 19.84 2.53
N GLU A 259 27.41 19.86 2.20
CA GLU A 259 26.31 19.93 3.15
C GLU A 259 25.28 18.86 2.84
N LEU A 260 24.37 18.60 3.79
CA LEU A 260 23.28 17.67 3.56
C LEU A 260 22.24 18.25 2.62
N ASP A 261 21.73 17.41 1.73
CA ASP A 261 20.64 17.72 0.82
C ASP A 261 19.30 17.53 1.54
N ALA A 262 18.70 18.65 1.97
CA ALA A 262 17.47 18.67 2.74
C ALA A 262 16.28 18.02 2.00
N ASP A 263 16.21 18.18 0.67
CA ASP A 263 15.14 17.61 -0.15
C ASP A 263 15.27 16.09 -0.22
N LYS A 264 16.49 15.58 -0.39
CA LYS A 264 16.72 14.12 -0.37
C LYS A 264 16.47 13.49 1.00
N LEU A 265 16.84 14.18 2.08
CA LEU A 265 16.57 13.71 3.44
C LEU A 265 15.07 13.69 3.75
N ARG A 266 14.32 14.69 3.25
CA ARG A 266 12.86 14.69 3.33
C ARG A 266 12.29 13.52 2.53
N ALA A 267 12.71 13.33 1.28
CA ALA A 267 12.28 12.22 0.44
C ALA A 267 12.58 10.85 1.06
N MET A 268 13.73 10.70 1.72
CA MET A 268 14.10 9.50 2.47
C MET A 268 13.18 9.28 3.69
N ALA A 269 12.91 10.33 4.47
CA ALA A 269 11.98 10.23 5.61
C ALA A 269 10.55 9.88 5.15
N ASP A 270 10.10 10.46 4.04
CA ASP A 270 8.81 10.16 3.42
C ASP A 270 8.79 8.73 2.88
N ALA A 271 9.88 8.24 2.28
CA ALA A 271 10.00 6.85 1.82
C ALA A 271 9.99 5.82 2.96
N LEU A 272 10.59 6.16 4.12
CA LEU A 272 10.48 5.35 5.33
C LEU A 272 9.04 5.32 5.86
N ALA A 273 8.35 6.47 5.82
CA ALA A 273 6.96 6.58 6.23
C ALA A 273 5.97 5.94 5.25
N ASP A 274 6.31 5.79 3.96
CA ASP A 274 5.51 5.13 2.91
C ASP A 274 6.16 3.81 2.43
N LEU A 275 6.82 3.07 3.34
CA LEU A 275 7.38 1.77 2.98
C LEU A 275 6.26 0.77 2.66
N LYS A 276 6.09 0.46 1.37
CA LYS A 276 5.01 -0.38 0.86
C LYS A 276 5.30 -1.86 0.97
N ILE A 277 4.27 -2.64 1.28
CA ILE A 277 4.27 -4.10 1.11
C ILE A 277 3.44 -4.54 -0.07
N VAL A 278 3.97 -5.50 -0.81
CA VAL A 278 3.29 -6.19 -1.91
C VAL A 278 3.12 -7.68 -1.66
N GLY A 279 3.79 -8.24 -0.66
CA GLY A 279 3.66 -9.65 -0.31
C GLY A 279 4.16 -9.98 1.08
N VAL A 280 3.81 -11.18 1.54
CA VAL A 280 4.11 -11.69 2.87
C VAL A 280 4.53 -13.17 2.80
N ARG A 281 5.42 -13.58 3.70
CA ARG A 281 5.78 -14.98 3.96
C ARG A 281 5.86 -15.23 5.45
N VAL A 282 5.56 -16.45 5.88
CA VAL A 282 5.70 -16.82 7.29
C VAL A 282 7.18 -17.06 7.61
N LYS A 283 7.63 -16.56 8.77
CA LYS A 283 8.94 -16.93 9.32
C LYS A 283 8.89 -18.36 9.84
N PRO A 284 9.91 -19.20 9.58
CA PRO A 284 9.98 -20.53 10.16
C PRO A 284 9.84 -20.49 11.68
N ALA A 285 9.22 -21.54 12.24
CA ALA A 285 9.00 -21.66 13.67
C ALA A 285 10.32 -21.49 14.45
N GLY A 286 10.28 -20.69 15.52
CA GLY A 286 11.46 -20.41 16.36
C GLY A 286 12.24 -19.15 15.96
N VAL A 287 12.20 -18.71 14.70
CA VAL A 287 12.90 -17.48 14.26
C VAL A 287 12.38 -16.26 15.01
N THR A 288 11.06 -16.07 15.10
CA THR A 288 10.45 -14.97 15.83
C THR A 288 10.85 -14.96 17.31
N ARG A 289 10.88 -16.13 17.94
CA ARG A 289 11.25 -16.27 19.36
C ARG A 289 12.69 -15.86 19.59
N GLU A 290 13.58 -16.26 18.68
CA GLU A 290 15.00 -15.96 18.83
C GLU A 290 15.30 -14.48 18.52
N LEU A 291 14.63 -13.89 17.53
CA LEU A 291 14.70 -12.45 17.26
C LEU A 291 14.22 -11.62 18.45
N LYS A 292 13.22 -12.09 19.22
CA LYS A 292 12.79 -11.43 20.47
C LYS A 292 13.83 -11.50 21.59
N ARG A 293 14.79 -12.44 21.52
CA ARG A 293 15.88 -12.61 22.49
C ARG A 293 17.20 -11.97 22.03
N SER A 294 17.26 -11.42 20.81
CA SER A 294 18.52 -10.91 20.25
C SER A 294 19.16 -9.87 21.17
N GLY A 295 20.41 -10.12 21.59
CA GLY A 295 21.13 -9.27 22.54
C GLY A 295 21.87 -10.04 23.63
N ASP A 296 21.41 -11.25 24.00
CA ASP A 296 21.97 -11.99 25.16
C ASP A 296 22.59 -13.37 24.83
N LYS A 297 22.30 -13.98 23.67
CA LYS A 297 22.75 -15.35 23.31
C LYS A 297 22.92 -15.56 21.80
N ASN A 298 23.73 -16.57 21.45
CA ASN A 298 23.88 -17.05 20.08
C ASN A 298 22.55 -17.57 19.51
N PHE A 299 22.28 -17.27 18.25
CA PHE A 299 21.13 -17.85 17.55
C PHE A 299 21.35 -19.34 17.29
N GLU A 300 20.45 -20.18 17.80
CA GLU A 300 20.43 -21.62 17.56
C GLU A 300 19.26 -21.97 16.62
N PHE A 301 19.58 -22.17 15.33
CA PHE A 301 18.62 -22.59 14.33
C PHE A 301 19.00 -23.95 13.72
N PRO A 302 18.02 -24.82 13.42
CA PRO A 302 18.29 -26.03 12.67
C PRO A 302 18.69 -25.70 11.22
N LYS A 303 19.43 -26.61 10.56
CA LYS A 303 20.04 -26.36 9.24
C LYS A 303 19.04 -25.93 8.16
N ASN A 304 17.84 -26.50 8.15
CA ASN A 304 16.77 -26.14 7.21
C ASN A 304 16.30 -24.69 7.39
N VAL A 305 16.19 -24.22 8.64
CA VAL A 305 15.84 -22.81 8.94
C VAL A 305 16.95 -21.87 8.49
N LEU A 306 18.22 -22.25 8.69
CA LEU A 306 19.37 -21.47 8.20
C LEU A 306 19.37 -21.37 6.67
N GLN A 307 19.07 -22.46 5.97
CA GLN A 307 18.97 -22.47 4.50
C GLN A 307 17.81 -21.58 4.02
N GLY A 308 16.64 -21.66 4.64
CA GLY A 308 15.50 -20.80 4.30
C GLY A 308 15.76 -19.31 4.57
N LEU A 309 16.46 -18.99 5.67
CA LEU A 309 16.93 -17.62 5.97
C LEU A 309 17.92 -17.13 4.91
N ALA A 310 18.94 -17.93 4.58
CA ALA A 310 19.94 -17.58 3.59
C ALA A 310 19.35 -17.41 2.18
N ALA A 311 18.39 -18.26 1.79
CA ALA A 311 17.67 -18.16 0.51
C ALA A 311 16.88 -16.85 0.38
N LYS A 312 16.47 -16.26 1.51
CA LYS A 312 15.80 -14.96 1.58
C LYS A 312 16.77 -13.80 1.89
N GLY A 313 18.07 -14.07 2.02
CA GLY A 313 19.12 -13.08 2.23
C GLY A 313 19.37 -12.68 3.69
N PHE A 314 19.01 -13.53 4.66
CA PHE A 314 19.18 -13.27 6.09
C PHE A 314 20.18 -14.22 6.73
N PHE A 315 21.15 -13.67 7.48
CA PHE A 315 22.29 -14.42 8.00
C PHE A 315 22.45 -14.21 9.51
N PRO A 316 22.22 -15.25 10.32
CA PRO A 316 22.42 -15.15 11.77
C PRO A 316 23.92 -15.18 12.08
N THR A 317 24.36 -14.26 12.95
CA THR A 317 25.74 -14.21 13.43
C THR A 317 25.87 -14.96 14.74
N ARG A 318 27.13 -15.30 15.08
CA ARG A 318 27.44 -15.92 16.38
C ARG A 318 27.07 -15.01 17.54
N ASP A 319 27.18 -13.70 17.37
CA ASP A 319 26.89 -12.70 18.40
C ASP A 319 25.38 -12.46 18.62
N GLY A 320 24.52 -13.33 18.07
CA GLY A 320 23.07 -13.23 18.24
C GLY A 320 22.43 -12.09 17.45
N GLN A 321 23.09 -11.64 16.37
CA GLN A 321 22.54 -10.63 15.47
C GLN A 321 22.03 -11.26 14.18
N MET A 322 20.98 -10.66 13.62
CA MET A 322 20.49 -11.00 12.30
C MET A 322 21.03 -9.95 11.34
N LEU A 323 21.80 -10.36 10.34
CA LEU A 323 22.28 -9.50 9.26
C LEU A 323 21.53 -9.80 7.96
N SER A 324 21.61 -8.89 7.00
CA SER A 324 21.08 -9.10 5.65
C SER A 324 22.15 -8.93 4.57
N ASN A 325 21.96 -9.58 3.43
CA ASN A 325 22.92 -9.50 2.32
C ASN A 325 23.04 -8.09 1.73
N GLN A 326 22.03 -7.23 1.88
CA GLN A 326 22.01 -5.87 1.35
C GLN A 326 22.09 -4.79 2.42
N GLY A 327 22.55 -5.11 3.62
CA GLY A 327 22.71 -4.13 4.69
C GLY A 327 21.41 -3.75 5.38
N ASP A 328 21.57 -3.10 6.53
CA ASP A 328 20.47 -2.83 7.47
C ASP A 328 20.25 -1.32 7.63
N VAL A 329 18.99 -0.91 7.82
CA VAL A 329 18.62 0.47 8.12
C VAL A 329 17.91 0.51 9.47
N LYS A 330 18.48 1.26 10.43
CA LYS A 330 17.88 1.46 11.75
C LYS A 330 17.26 2.85 11.83
N VAL A 331 16.00 2.93 12.20
CA VAL A 331 15.23 4.17 12.30
C VAL A 331 14.80 4.37 13.75
N TYR A 332 15.20 5.48 14.35
CA TYR A 332 14.98 5.84 15.74
C TYR A 332 13.94 6.96 15.81
N THR A 333 12.96 6.81 16.69
CA THR A 333 11.85 7.76 16.85
C THR A 333 11.87 8.46 18.21
N ASP A 334 11.23 9.62 18.31
CA ASP A 334 11.04 10.32 19.59
C ASP A 334 10.03 9.64 20.54
N GLU A 335 9.32 8.64 20.05
CA GLU A 335 8.45 7.76 20.83
C GLU A 335 9.23 6.62 21.51
N GLY A 336 10.54 6.51 21.31
CA GLY A 336 11.36 5.42 21.84
C GLY A 336 11.31 4.14 21.04
N VAL A 337 10.63 4.12 19.88
CA VAL A 337 10.60 2.95 18.99
C VAL A 337 11.80 2.98 18.05
N VAL A 338 12.51 1.85 17.95
CA VAL A 338 13.60 1.63 17.00
C VAL A 338 13.19 0.53 16.01
N TYR A 339 13.06 0.91 14.74
CA TYR A 339 12.83 -0.04 13.65
C TYR A 339 14.17 -0.49 13.09
N THR A 340 14.37 -1.79 12.90
CA THR A 340 15.49 -2.31 12.12
C THR A 340 14.95 -3.00 10.87
N LEU A 341 15.22 -2.39 9.73
CA LEU A 341 14.90 -2.89 8.39
C LEU A 341 16.11 -3.67 7.87
N ARG A 342 15.89 -4.93 7.49
CA ARG A 342 16.93 -5.81 6.93
C ARG A 342 16.51 -6.19 5.53
N PHE A 343 17.29 -5.81 4.53
CA PHE A 343 16.93 -6.02 3.13
C PHE A 343 17.63 -7.25 2.57
N GLY A 344 16.82 -8.22 2.16
CA GLY A 344 17.26 -9.54 1.72
C GLY A 344 17.44 -9.69 0.21
N GLU A 345 17.30 -10.93 -0.26
CA GLU A 345 17.35 -11.30 -1.67
C GLU A 345 16.15 -10.77 -2.47
N LEU A 346 16.31 -10.78 -3.80
CA LEU A 346 15.22 -10.46 -4.73
C LEU A 346 14.07 -11.46 -4.60
N ALA A 347 12.85 -10.94 -4.60
CA ALA A 347 11.62 -11.73 -4.64
C ALA A 347 11.04 -11.65 -6.05
N PHE A 348 11.05 -12.79 -6.75
CA PHE A 348 10.48 -12.90 -8.09
C PHE A 348 9.07 -13.49 -8.03
N GLY A 349 8.25 -13.16 -9.02
CA GLY A 349 6.90 -13.69 -9.15
C GLY A 349 5.88 -12.63 -9.57
N THR A 350 4.70 -13.09 -9.93
CA THR A 350 3.51 -12.27 -10.20
C THR A 350 2.30 -12.85 -9.49
N GLY A 351 1.23 -12.07 -9.32
CA GLY A 351 0.00 -12.55 -8.67
C GLY A 351 0.24 -13.18 -7.29
N ALA A 352 -0.37 -14.34 -7.05
CA ALA A 352 -0.26 -15.07 -5.77
C ALA A 352 1.17 -15.53 -5.46
N GLU A 353 1.98 -15.86 -6.46
CA GLU A 353 3.39 -16.19 -6.23
C GLU A 353 4.14 -15.03 -5.57
N LEU A 354 3.91 -13.80 -6.04
CA LEU A 354 4.51 -12.62 -5.41
C LEU A 354 3.89 -12.33 -4.04
N THR A 355 2.55 -12.29 -3.97
CA THR A 355 1.86 -11.78 -2.78
C THR A 355 1.87 -12.76 -1.60
N SER A 356 1.71 -14.08 -1.83
CA SER A 356 1.64 -15.11 -0.78
C SER A 356 2.76 -16.15 -0.82
N GLY A 357 3.41 -16.36 -1.97
CA GLY A 357 4.54 -17.30 -2.09
C GLY A 357 4.16 -18.73 -2.41
N GLU A 358 2.97 -18.94 -2.97
CA GLU A 358 2.39 -20.27 -3.19
C GLU A 358 3.30 -21.25 -3.98
N SER A 359 4.22 -20.75 -4.81
CA SER A 359 5.19 -21.59 -5.53
C SER A 359 6.38 -22.05 -4.67
N GLU A 360 6.75 -21.29 -3.63
CA GLU A 360 7.85 -21.63 -2.72
C GLU A 360 7.46 -22.82 -1.82
N ASP A 361 6.20 -22.89 -1.39
CA ASP A 361 5.69 -23.98 -0.55
C ASP A 361 5.56 -25.32 -1.33
N LYS A 362 5.31 -25.25 -2.64
CA LYS A 362 5.22 -26.43 -3.53
C LYS A 362 6.60 -27.03 -3.86
N ALA A 363 7.69 -26.27 -3.66
CA ALA A 363 9.06 -26.74 -3.93
C ALA A 363 9.60 -27.68 -2.82
N ASP A 364 9.10 -27.58 -1.59
CA ASP A 364 9.47 -28.49 -0.49
C ASP A 364 8.90 -29.92 -0.64
N SER A 365 8.01 -30.15 -1.62
CA SER A 365 7.40 -31.46 -1.90
C SER A 365 7.94 -32.15 -3.17
N ALA A 366 8.94 -31.57 -3.84
CA ALA A 366 9.54 -32.16 -5.04
C ALA A 366 11.07 -32.18 -4.92
N GLU A 367 11.60 -33.27 -4.35
CA GLU A 367 13.02 -33.59 -4.44
C GLU A 367 13.47 -33.63 -5.92
N GLY A 368 14.52 -32.86 -6.21
CA GLY A 368 15.38 -33.09 -7.36
C GLY A 368 14.91 -32.47 -8.68
N LYS A 369 15.09 -31.15 -8.81
CA LYS A 369 15.68 -30.54 -10.02
C LYS A 369 16.09 -29.11 -9.71
N ALA A 370 17.41 -28.87 -9.69
CA ALA A 370 17.98 -27.53 -9.74
C ALA A 370 17.37 -26.79 -10.95
N LYS A 371 16.50 -25.82 -10.68
CA LYS A 371 16.00 -24.91 -11.70
C LYS A 371 17.05 -23.83 -11.91
N GLU A 372 17.51 -23.73 -13.15
CA GLU A 372 18.23 -22.58 -13.68
C GLU A 372 17.56 -21.28 -13.23
N ALA A 373 18.38 -20.29 -12.90
CA ALA A 373 17.92 -18.93 -12.64
C ALA A 373 16.98 -18.49 -13.78
N PRO A 374 15.76 -18.02 -13.47
CA PRO A 374 14.87 -17.54 -14.52
C PRO A 374 15.58 -16.40 -15.24
N LYS A 375 15.63 -16.51 -16.58
CA LYS A 375 16.12 -15.41 -17.42
C LYS A 375 15.37 -14.14 -17.03
N LYS A 376 16.10 -13.04 -16.89
CA LYS A 376 15.55 -11.69 -16.74
C LYS A 376 14.55 -11.45 -17.88
N ASP A 377 13.27 -11.66 -17.63
CA ASP A 377 12.24 -11.03 -18.43
C ASP A 377 12.36 -9.52 -18.18
N GLN A 378 12.61 -8.79 -19.26
CA GLN A 378 12.67 -7.33 -19.29
C GLN A 378 11.29 -6.79 -18.92
N GLY A 379 11.02 -6.65 -17.61
CA GLY A 379 9.74 -6.19 -17.09
C GLY A 379 9.39 -6.68 -15.68
N ALA A 380 10.12 -7.68 -15.13
CA ALA A 380 9.88 -8.11 -13.75
C ALA A 380 10.23 -6.97 -12.77
N ALA A 381 9.21 -6.46 -12.06
CA ALA A 381 9.42 -5.49 -11.00
C ALA A 381 10.39 -6.08 -9.98
N GLU A 382 11.49 -5.35 -9.72
CA GLU A 382 12.56 -5.79 -8.84
C GLU A 382 12.09 -5.74 -7.38
N ASN A 383 11.31 -6.72 -6.92
CA ASN A 383 10.85 -6.76 -5.53
C ASN A 383 11.92 -7.40 -4.64
N ARG A 384 11.88 -7.10 -3.33
CA ARG A 384 12.90 -7.58 -2.38
C ARG A 384 12.27 -8.05 -1.08
N TYR A 385 12.85 -9.09 -0.49
CA TYR A 385 12.52 -9.49 0.87
C TYR A 385 12.98 -8.44 1.88
N VAL A 386 12.15 -8.15 2.87
CA VAL A 386 12.51 -7.31 4.01
C VAL A 386 12.05 -7.96 5.31
N MET A 387 12.98 -8.04 6.26
CA MET A 387 12.69 -8.42 7.64
C MET A 387 12.71 -7.19 8.51
N VAL A 388 11.61 -6.94 9.21
CA VAL A 388 11.49 -5.82 10.15
C VAL A 388 11.48 -6.36 11.58
N THR A 389 12.20 -5.69 12.46
CA THR A 389 12.09 -5.87 13.91
C THR A 389 11.92 -4.52 14.58
N ALA A 390 11.11 -4.47 15.63
CA ALA A 390 10.97 -3.30 16.49
C ALA A 390 11.57 -3.58 17.86
N SER A 391 12.22 -2.58 18.45
CA SER A 391 12.67 -2.58 19.85
C SER A 391 12.35 -1.24 20.51
N TYR A 392 12.41 -1.21 21.84
CA TYR A 392 12.12 -0.03 22.64
C TYR A 392 13.40 0.49 23.31
N ASP A 393 13.69 1.78 23.13
CA ASP A 393 14.76 2.49 23.80
C ASP A 393 14.21 3.74 24.52
N PRO A 394 14.07 3.70 25.87
CA PRO A 394 13.54 4.83 26.64
C PRO A 394 14.49 6.04 26.64
N ALA A 395 15.76 5.89 26.29
CA ALA A 395 16.72 7.01 26.26
C ALA A 395 16.42 8.00 25.12
N LEU A 396 15.69 7.57 24.09
CA LEU A 396 15.25 8.42 22.99
C LEU A 396 14.10 9.37 23.39
N ILE A 397 13.42 9.07 24.50
CA ILE A 397 12.36 9.95 25.02
C ILE A 397 13.03 11.03 25.87
N GLY A 398 12.97 12.27 25.39
CA GLY A 398 13.56 13.42 26.05
C GLY A 398 13.03 13.61 27.47
N LYS A 399 13.92 13.53 28.46
CA LYS A 399 13.59 13.81 29.87
C LYS A 399 13.18 15.27 30.04
N PRO A 400 12.20 15.57 30.91
CA PRO A 400 11.83 16.95 31.22
C PRO A 400 13.06 17.67 31.78
N LYS A 401 13.46 18.77 31.12
CA LYS A 401 14.53 19.63 31.65
C LYS A 401 13.99 20.41 32.84
N PRO A 402 14.74 20.55 33.94
CA PRO A 402 14.43 21.56 34.94
C PRO A 402 14.37 22.92 34.24
N GLU A 403 13.27 23.67 34.38
CA GLU A 403 13.24 25.08 33.95
C GLU A 403 14.37 25.81 34.71
N GLU A 404 15.44 26.17 33.99
CA GLU A 404 16.46 27.10 34.49
C GLU A 404 15.76 28.37 34.93
N ASP A 405 16.13 28.88 36.10
CA ASP A 405 15.59 30.14 36.61
C ASP A 405 15.80 31.24 35.56
N ASP A 406 14.78 32.10 35.38
CA ASP A 406 14.78 33.21 34.43
C ASP A 406 16.19 33.83 34.33
N PRO A 407 16.74 34.06 33.12
CA PRO A 407 18.07 34.63 32.98
C PRO A 407 18.18 35.88 33.84
N LYS A 408 19.08 35.86 34.83
CA LYS A 408 19.32 36.99 35.73
C LYS A 408 19.48 38.24 34.85
N PRO A 409 18.74 39.33 35.12
CA PRO A 409 18.86 40.55 34.34
C PRO A 409 20.33 40.95 34.23
N ILE A 410 20.84 41.03 33.00
CA ILE A 410 22.19 41.53 32.75
C ILE A 410 22.13 43.04 33.03
N THR A 411 22.48 43.45 34.25
CA THR A 411 22.64 44.87 34.58
C THR A 411 23.98 45.36 34.04
N PRO A 412 24.01 46.42 33.19
CA PRO A 412 25.25 47.06 32.77
C PRO A 412 26.11 47.47 33.98
N PRO A 413 27.46 47.32 33.91
CA PRO A 413 28.35 47.73 34.99
C PRO A 413 28.09 49.20 35.39
N GLY A 414 27.76 49.45 36.65
CA GLY A 414 27.52 50.80 37.19
C GLY A 414 26.05 51.23 37.33
N THR A 415 25.08 50.37 37.04
CA THR A 415 23.65 50.65 37.26
C THR A 415 23.07 49.84 38.43
N ILE A 416 22.36 50.50 39.36
CA ILE A 416 21.63 49.82 40.44
C ILE A 416 20.38 49.17 39.82
N PRO A 417 20.14 47.87 40.01
CA PRO A 417 18.93 47.21 39.50
C PRO A 417 17.66 47.88 40.06
N ALA A 418 16.60 47.97 39.24
CA ALA A 418 15.30 48.52 39.66
C ALA A 418 14.67 47.82 40.89
N LYS A 419 15.17 46.62 41.24
CA LYS A 419 14.87 45.89 42.47
C LYS A 419 16.20 45.44 43.12
N PRO A 420 16.79 46.24 44.03
CA PRO A 420 18.09 45.95 44.61
C PRO A 420 18.05 44.87 45.73
N PHE A 421 16.86 44.42 46.14
CA PHE A 421 16.67 43.41 47.18
C PHE A 421 15.95 42.17 46.64
N ALA A 422 16.20 41.02 47.25
CA ALA A 422 15.46 39.79 46.96
C ALA A 422 13.96 40.01 47.18
N THR A 423 13.12 39.50 46.27
CA THR A 423 11.66 39.59 46.39
C THR A 423 11.21 38.78 47.60
N ASP A 424 10.24 39.28 48.37
CA ASP A 424 9.73 38.57 49.55
C ASP A 424 9.24 37.17 49.15
N PRO A 425 9.71 36.08 49.80
CA PRO A 425 9.24 34.72 49.54
C PRO A 425 7.71 34.53 49.66
N ASN A 426 7.04 35.41 50.42
CA ASN A 426 5.59 35.40 50.62
C ASN A 426 4.84 36.38 49.70
N ASP A 427 5.52 37.05 48.76
CA ASP A 427 4.85 37.87 47.74
C ASP A 427 3.90 37.00 46.91
N PRO A 428 2.61 37.37 46.75
CA PRO A 428 1.63 36.58 46.01
C PRO A 428 2.07 36.19 44.59
N ALA A 429 2.86 37.02 43.90
CA ALA A 429 3.37 36.74 42.57
C ALA A 429 4.50 35.69 42.58
N VAL A 430 5.34 35.68 43.62
CA VAL A 430 6.41 34.67 43.79
C VAL A 430 5.81 33.31 44.13
N VAL A 431 4.83 33.28 45.04
CA VAL A 431 4.09 32.06 45.41
C VAL A 431 3.32 31.50 44.21
N ALA A 432 2.65 32.37 43.43
CA ALA A 432 1.94 31.96 42.21
C ALA A 432 2.88 31.38 41.15
N LYS A 433 4.05 32.00 40.92
CA LYS A 433 5.07 31.48 40.00
C LYS A 433 5.64 30.13 40.47
N ALA A 434 5.95 29.99 41.76
CA ALA A 434 6.46 28.74 42.32
C ALA A 434 5.42 27.61 42.21
N LYS A 435 4.14 27.91 42.47
CA LYS A 435 3.03 26.98 42.28
C LYS A 435 2.87 26.58 40.80
N ALA A 436 2.89 27.54 39.88
CA ALA A 436 2.82 27.26 38.44
C ALA A 436 4.01 26.45 37.93
N LYS A 437 5.24 26.72 38.39
CA LYS A 437 6.45 25.95 38.07
C LYS A 437 6.32 24.51 38.57
N LYS A 438 5.84 24.31 39.80
CA LYS A 438 5.59 22.99 40.36
C LYS A 438 4.53 22.22 39.59
N GLU A 439 3.38 22.84 39.31
CA GLU A 439 2.29 22.23 38.54
C GLU A 439 2.74 21.86 37.11
N ARG A 440 3.52 22.73 36.44
CA ARG A 440 4.11 22.42 35.12
C ARG A 440 5.13 21.29 35.19
N ALA A 441 5.99 21.25 36.20
CA ALA A 441 6.96 20.18 36.38
C ALA A 441 6.26 18.83 36.65
N GLU A 442 5.22 18.83 37.48
CA GLU A 442 4.38 17.66 37.73
C GLU A 442 3.67 17.19 36.45
N GLN A 443 3.14 18.12 35.65
CA GLN A 443 2.50 17.79 34.38
C GLN A 443 3.51 17.23 33.37
N ALA A 444 4.68 17.87 33.23
CA ALA A 444 5.75 17.40 32.34
C ALA A 444 6.25 16.02 32.74
N GLN A 445 6.32 15.72 34.03
CA GLN A 445 6.66 14.39 34.54
C GLN A 445 5.57 13.36 34.20
N LYS A 446 4.30 13.68 34.41
CA LYS A 446 3.18 12.80 34.01
C LYS A 446 3.15 12.54 32.51
N ASP A 447 3.37 13.57 31.69
CA ASP A 447 3.42 13.45 30.24
C ASP A 447 4.62 12.58 29.79
N TYR A 448 5.77 12.72 30.47
CA TYR A 448 6.94 11.88 30.23
C TYR A 448 6.68 10.40 30.57
N GLU A 449 6.11 10.12 31.74
CA GLU A 449 5.74 8.75 32.14
C GLU A 449 4.72 8.12 31.18
N LYS A 450 3.75 8.91 30.73
CA LYS A 450 2.79 8.47 29.71
C LYS A 450 3.48 8.13 28.39
N LYS A 451 4.40 8.99 27.91
CA LYS A 451 5.17 8.72 26.68
C LYS A 451 6.02 7.46 26.79
N LEU A 452 6.61 7.18 27.96
CA LEU A 452 7.34 5.93 28.19
C LEU A 452 6.41 4.72 28.07
N ALA A 453 5.24 4.77 28.70
CA ALA A 453 4.26 3.69 28.65
C ALA A 453 3.70 3.46 27.24
N ASP A 454 3.31 4.53 26.55
CA ASP A 454 2.78 4.49 25.19
C ASP A 454 3.83 3.99 24.19
N GLY A 455 5.07 4.48 24.30
CA GLY A 455 6.19 4.05 23.45
C GLY A 455 6.53 2.57 23.63
N LYS A 456 6.56 2.08 24.87
CA LYS A 456 6.77 0.66 25.16
C LYS A 456 5.65 -0.20 24.57
N LYS A 457 4.39 0.19 24.80
CA LYS A 457 3.23 -0.51 24.26
C LYS A 457 3.27 -0.56 22.73
N LYS A 458 3.59 0.55 22.08
CA LYS A 458 3.73 0.63 20.62
C LYS A 458 4.82 -0.29 20.10
N ALA A 459 5.98 -0.33 20.76
CA ALA A 459 7.05 -1.25 20.40
C ALA A 459 6.60 -2.72 20.51
N ASP A 460 5.94 -3.11 21.60
CA ASP A 460 5.44 -4.48 21.80
C ASP A 460 4.42 -4.87 20.71
N GLU A 461 3.46 -4.00 20.39
CA GLU A 461 2.49 -4.20 19.31
C GLU A 461 3.17 -4.36 17.94
N LEU A 462 4.20 -3.56 17.65
CA LEU A 462 4.97 -3.66 16.40
C LEU A 462 5.82 -4.93 16.36
N THR A 463 6.42 -5.34 17.48
CA THR A 463 7.18 -6.59 17.56
C THR A 463 6.28 -7.80 17.31
N ASP A 464 5.04 -7.79 17.82
CA ASP A 464 4.06 -8.84 17.52
C ASP A 464 3.55 -8.77 16.07
N ARG A 465 3.37 -7.57 15.51
CA ARG A 465 3.01 -7.38 14.09
C ARG A 465 4.09 -7.90 13.15
N PHE A 466 5.36 -7.59 13.38
CA PHE A 466 6.45 -7.97 12.48
C PHE A 466 6.99 -9.37 12.75
N GLY A 467 6.85 -9.86 13.98
CA GLY A 467 7.44 -11.10 14.46
C GLY A 467 7.24 -12.29 13.51
N PRO A 468 6.00 -12.63 13.12
CA PRO A 468 5.73 -13.83 12.32
C PRO A 468 6.09 -13.74 10.84
N TRP A 469 6.43 -12.56 10.29
CA TRP A 469 6.40 -12.34 8.84
C TRP A 469 7.75 -11.91 8.25
N TYR A 470 8.08 -12.42 7.07
CA TYR A 470 8.87 -11.68 6.08
C TYR A 470 7.93 -10.90 5.19
N TYR A 471 8.38 -9.73 4.74
CA TYR A 471 7.63 -8.89 3.84
C TYR A 471 8.33 -8.83 2.48
N VAL A 472 7.57 -8.53 1.45
CA VAL A 472 8.09 -8.22 0.11
C VAL A 472 7.78 -6.75 -0.16
N THR A 473 8.82 -5.98 -0.44
CA THR A 473 8.73 -4.55 -0.78
C THR A 473 9.04 -4.33 -2.26
N PRO A 474 8.41 -3.35 -2.93
CA PRO A 474 8.83 -2.91 -4.25
C PRO A 474 10.28 -2.42 -4.27
N GLY A 475 10.96 -2.61 -5.40
CA GLY A 475 12.34 -2.15 -5.61
C GLY A 475 12.51 -0.64 -5.52
N ASP A 476 11.51 0.12 -5.95
CA ASP A 476 11.53 1.58 -5.80
C ASP A 476 11.53 1.99 -4.33
N SER A 477 10.67 1.39 -3.50
CA SER A 477 10.67 1.63 -2.05
C SER A 477 12.02 1.26 -1.42
N PHE A 478 12.63 0.17 -1.86
CA PHE A 478 13.99 -0.21 -1.42
C PHE A 478 15.03 0.85 -1.82
N ARG A 479 15.06 1.28 -3.09
CA ARG A 479 16.03 2.27 -3.60
C ARG A 479 15.87 3.65 -2.94
N SER A 480 14.64 4.04 -2.63
CA SER A 480 14.36 5.31 -1.93
C SER A 480 14.80 5.30 -0.47
N ILE A 481 14.92 4.13 0.16
CA ILE A 481 15.40 3.99 1.53
C ILE A 481 16.90 3.73 1.57
N LYS A 482 17.41 2.79 0.76
CA LYS A 482 18.84 2.47 0.66
C LYS A 482 19.54 3.47 -0.24
N VAL A 483 19.62 4.71 0.24
CA VAL A 483 20.31 5.80 -0.45
C VAL A 483 21.81 5.69 -0.17
N ASP A 484 22.63 5.87 -1.20
CA ASP A 484 24.07 6.02 -1.03
C ASP A 484 24.34 7.27 -0.16
N PRO A 485 25.10 7.16 0.94
CA PRO A 485 25.45 8.31 1.76
C PRO A 485 26.03 9.50 1.00
N VAL A 486 26.78 9.26 -0.08
CA VAL A 486 27.34 10.32 -0.92
C VAL A 486 26.24 11.05 -1.68
N ALA A 487 25.16 10.36 -2.05
CA ALA A 487 24.02 10.96 -2.72
C ALA A 487 23.22 11.89 -1.80
N LEU A 488 23.31 11.73 -0.47
CA LEU A 488 22.69 12.62 0.51
C LEU A 488 23.43 13.96 0.68
N LEU A 489 24.58 14.13 0.02
CA LEU A 489 25.40 15.33 0.12
C LEU A 489 25.26 16.19 -1.14
N GLN A 490 25.34 17.50 -0.97
CA GLN A 490 25.45 18.50 -2.03
C GLN A 490 26.62 19.46 -1.75
N PRO A 491 27.20 20.11 -2.79
CA PRO A 491 28.22 21.13 -2.57
C PRO A 491 27.68 22.27 -1.74
N LYS A 492 28.44 22.74 -0.75
CA LYS A 492 28.06 23.86 0.09
C LYS A 492 27.94 25.12 -0.76
N LYS A 493 26.77 25.78 -0.75
CA LYS A 493 26.63 27.09 -1.41
C LYS A 493 27.55 28.10 -0.73
N ALA A 494 28.38 28.80 -1.52
CA ALA A 494 29.24 29.86 -1.00
C ALA A 494 28.37 30.94 -0.34
N PRO A 495 28.72 31.42 0.88
CA PRO A 495 27.99 32.49 1.52
C PRO A 495 28.29 33.80 0.77
N GLY A 496 27.39 34.17 -0.15
CA GLY A 496 27.49 35.42 -0.93
C GLY A 496 27.12 35.23 -2.38
N GLY A 497 25.82 35.17 -2.66
CA GLY A 497 25.27 35.17 -4.01
C GLY A 497 23.91 35.86 -4.02
N GLU A 498 23.90 37.15 -3.67
CA GLU A 498 22.84 38.05 -4.11
C GLU A 498 22.69 37.94 -5.63
N GLY A 499 21.45 37.99 -6.10
CA GLY A 499 21.05 37.57 -7.44
C GLY A 499 21.92 38.07 -8.58
N SER A 500 22.57 37.13 -9.27
CA SER A 500 23.00 37.34 -10.65
C SER A 500 21.85 36.98 -11.59
N MET A 501 21.10 37.99 -12.01
CA MET A 501 20.27 37.93 -13.23
C MET A 501 21.11 37.37 -14.38
N PRO A 502 20.59 36.44 -15.22
CA PRO A 502 21.34 35.92 -16.35
C PRO A 502 21.40 36.99 -17.45
N SER A 503 22.50 37.74 -17.49
CA SER A 503 22.87 38.53 -18.67
C SER A 503 23.79 37.69 -19.54
N GLY A 504 23.30 37.32 -20.73
CA GLY A 504 24.13 36.60 -21.70
C GLY A 504 23.36 35.84 -22.77
N PHE A 505 22.39 36.48 -23.45
CA PHE A 505 22.01 36.02 -24.79
C PHE A 505 23.04 36.56 -25.80
N PRO A 506 23.63 35.71 -26.65
CA PRO A 506 24.63 36.12 -27.62
C PRO A 506 24.00 36.94 -28.75
N SER A 507 24.55 38.14 -28.97
CA SER A 507 24.34 38.95 -30.16
C SER A 507 24.93 38.22 -31.37
N GLY A 508 24.09 37.81 -32.31
CA GLY A 508 24.52 37.32 -33.63
C GLY A 508 23.34 37.03 -34.54
N GLY A 509 23.11 37.90 -35.53
CA GLY A 509 22.23 37.62 -36.67
C GLY A 509 21.13 38.66 -36.86
N GLY A 510 21.43 39.71 -37.62
CA GLY A 510 20.47 40.72 -38.03
C GLY A 510 19.34 40.18 -38.91
N LEU A 511 18.14 40.71 -38.69
CA LEU A 511 17.01 40.67 -39.61
C LEU A 511 16.98 41.96 -40.44
N PRO A 512 16.49 41.93 -41.69
CA PRO A 512 16.56 43.04 -42.61
C PRO A 512 15.36 43.99 -42.47
N GLY A 513 15.61 45.28 -42.76
CA GLY A 513 14.61 46.19 -43.30
C GLY A 513 13.96 47.16 -42.30
N GLY A 514 14.36 48.43 -42.37
CA GLY A 514 13.63 49.52 -41.72
C GLY A 514 14.42 50.83 -41.77
N GLY A 515 14.08 51.70 -42.72
CA GLY A 515 14.80 52.92 -43.03
C GLY A 515 14.81 54.01 -41.96
N LEU A 516 15.91 54.76 -41.96
CA LEU A 516 16.14 56.13 -41.49
C LEU A 516 14.90 57.06 -41.66
N PRO A 517 14.72 58.09 -40.80
CA PRO A 517 15.50 59.33 -40.97
C PRO A 517 16.00 60.04 -39.69
N PRO A 518 16.86 61.05 -39.85
CA PRO A 518 17.86 61.47 -38.87
C PRO A 518 17.53 62.79 -38.17
N GLY A 519 18.11 63.01 -37.00
CA GLY A 519 18.29 64.37 -36.49
C GLY A 519 18.48 64.44 -34.98
N LEU A 520 19.73 64.60 -34.55
CA LEU A 520 20.20 65.71 -33.69
C LEU A 520 21.61 65.37 -33.15
N PRO A 521 22.59 66.30 -33.24
CA PRO A 521 23.97 66.07 -32.80
C PRO A 521 24.15 66.23 -31.28
N PRO A 522 25.26 65.74 -30.73
CA PRO A 522 25.44 65.45 -29.31
C PRO A 522 26.22 66.55 -28.57
N ILE A 523 25.98 66.76 -27.27
CA ILE A 523 27.00 67.33 -26.38
C ILE A 523 26.91 66.67 -24.99
N GLN A 524 28.08 66.19 -24.55
CA GLN A 524 28.49 65.49 -23.32
C GLN A 524 28.46 66.41 -22.07
N PRO A 525 28.94 65.99 -20.88
CA PRO A 525 29.18 64.63 -20.36
C PRO A 525 28.22 64.20 -19.24
#